data_AF-A0A7X8H8W5-F1
#
_entry.id   AF-A0A7X8H8W5-F1
#
_cell.length_a   1.000
_cell.length_b   1.000
_cell.length_c   1.000
_cell.angle_alpha   90.00
_cell.angle_beta   90.00
_cell.angle_gamma   90.00
#
_symmetry.space_group_name_H-M   'P 1'
#
loop_
_entity.id
_entity.type
_entity.pdbx_description
1 polymer ?
#
loop_
_entity_poly.entity_id
_entity_poly.type
_entity_poly.pdbx_seq_one_letter_code
_entity_poly.pdbx_strand_id
1 'polypeptide(L)'
;MKNLKYIFLILIINSCGIVGISDINKKLGNSYHFLGEGGAQSYIYYTSSSSGRYPSIEEISIWPTVLSFDYDENFIIAKQSPDEKTIKQCLMFFKDKSSESADSIMKTDTFFLNMFARDTCYWIINKKDKVIKGPYNFSSFQKEKSIIGVPNKLHLRK
;
A
#
# COMPACT_ATOMS: atom_id res chain seq x y z
N MET A 1 -19.82 21.35 51.15
CA MET A 1 -19.56 21.38 49.68
C MET A 1 -18.41 20.42 49.34
N LYS A 2 -18.69 19.11 49.20
CA LYS A 2 -17.66 18.06 49.02
C LYS A 2 -17.62 17.43 47.62
N ASN A 3 -18.38 17.94 46.66
CA ASN A 3 -18.60 17.26 45.37
C ASN A 3 -18.10 18.06 44.15
N LEU A 4 -17.10 18.93 44.31
CA LEU A 4 -16.53 19.74 43.21
C LEU A 4 -15.16 19.26 42.72
N LYS A 5 -14.59 18.21 43.33
CA LYS A 5 -13.26 17.68 42.95
C LYS A 5 -13.29 16.64 41.82
N TYR A 6 -14.47 16.14 41.44
CA TYR A 6 -14.60 15.08 40.41
C TYR A 6 -14.93 15.61 39.01
N ILE A 7 -15.27 16.89 38.86
CA ILE A 7 -15.64 17.46 37.56
C ILE A 7 -14.40 17.71 36.67
N PHE A 8 -13.21 17.90 37.26
CA PHE A 8 -11.98 18.10 36.50
C PHE A 8 -11.34 16.80 35.95
N LEU A 9 -11.76 15.62 36.44
CA LEU A 9 -11.20 14.34 36.00
C LEU A 9 -11.89 13.79 34.73
N ILE A 10 -13.04 14.33 34.34
CA ILE A 10 -13.80 13.88 33.16
C ILE A 10 -13.34 14.61 31.88
N LEU A 11 -12.60 15.71 31.99
CA LEU A 11 -12.13 16.49 30.84
C LEU A 11 -10.81 16.00 30.23
N ILE A 12 -10.10 15.06 30.86
CA ILE A 12 -8.81 14.53 30.37
C ILE A 12 -9.00 13.26 29.51
N ILE A 13 -10.21 12.67 29.50
CA ILE A 13 -10.49 11.43 28.76
C ILE A 13 -11.00 11.71 27.32
N ASN A 14 -11.22 12.98 26.95
CA ASN A 14 -11.70 13.36 25.62
C ASN A 14 -10.60 13.88 24.67
N SER A 15 -9.31 13.86 25.06
CA SER A 15 -8.21 14.21 24.16
C SER A 15 -7.58 13.02 23.44
N CYS A 16 -8.03 11.79 23.70
CA CYS A 16 -7.85 10.67 22.78
C CYS A 16 -9.17 10.45 22.03
N GLY A 17 -9.58 11.49 21.30
CA GLY A 17 -10.59 11.35 20.26
C GLY A 17 -10.17 10.24 19.32
N ILE A 18 -10.86 9.12 19.45
CA ILE A 18 -11.25 8.15 18.43
C ILE A 18 -10.46 8.35 17.13
N VAL A 19 -9.58 7.38 16.86
CA VAL A 19 -8.81 7.23 15.62
C VAL A 19 -9.73 7.47 14.42
N GLY A 20 -9.75 8.71 13.93
CA GLY A 20 -10.28 9.02 12.62
C GLY A 20 -9.33 8.35 11.65
N ILE A 21 -9.72 7.19 11.12
CA ILE A 21 -9.06 6.61 9.95
C ILE A 21 -9.49 7.51 8.80
N SER A 22 -8.83 8.68 8.71
CA SER A 22 -8.89 9.57 7.57
C SER A 22 -8.27 8.83 6.39
N ASP A 23 -8.81 9.04 5.20
CA ASP A 23 -8.15 8.67 3.96
C ASP A 23 -6.72 9.22 3.99
N ILE A 24 -5.73 8.34 3.91
CA ILE A 24 -4.32 8.69 3.90
C ILE A 24 -3.89 8.76 2.44
N ASN A 25 -3.74 9.97 1.92
CA ASN A 25 -3.04 10.19 0.66
C ASN A 25 -1.65 10.76 0.96
N LYS A 26 -0.61 9.97 0.71
CA LYS A 26 0.78 10.36 0.96
C LYS A 26 1.56 10.39 -0.35
N LYS A 27 2.08 11.57 -0.69
CA LYS A 27 3.02 11.74 -1.81
C LYS A 27 4.35 11.07 -1.46
N LEU A 28 4.77 10.15 -2.31
CA LEU A 28 6.06 9.45 -2.19
C LEU A 28 7.13 10.07 -3.08
N GLY A 29 6.81 11.06 -3.90
CA GLY A 29 7.72 11.69 -4.85
C GLY A 29 7.76 10.97 -6.20
N ASN A 30 8.26 11.65 -7.23
CA ASN A 30 8.32 11.15 -8.62
C ASN A 30 6.99 10.57 -9.11
N SER A 31 5.88 11.28 -8.84
CA SER A 31 4.53 10.85 -9.22
C SER A 31 4.02 9.56 -8.56
N TYR A 32 4.71 9.05 -7.54
CA TYR A 32 4.20 7.94 -6.72
C TYR A 32 3.40 8.45 -5.53
N HIS A 33 2.33 7.73 -5.23
CA HIS A 33 1.40 8.01 -4.16
C HIS A 33 1.09 6.73 -3.41
N PHE A 34 0.96 6.86 -2.09
CA PHE A 34 0.29 5.87 -1.26
C PHE A 34 -1.12 6.36 -0.97
N LEU A 35 -2.12 5.51 -1.21
CA LEU A 35 -3.48 5.71 -0.74
C LEU A 35 -3.80 4.66 0.30
N GLY A 36 -4.41 5.07 1.42
CA GLY A 36 -5.04 4.18 2.39
C GLY A 36 -6.43 4.69 2.73
N GLU A 37 -7.48 4.03 2.26
CA GLU A 37 -8.90 4.40 2.48
C GLU A 37 -9.48 3.74 3.75
N GLY A 38 -8.61 3.38 4.68
CA GLY A 38 -8.95 2.58 5.86
C GLY A 38 -9.08 1.08 5.59
N GLY A 39 -8.86 0.28 6.63
CA GLY A 39 -8.87 -1.18 6.51
C GLY A 39 -7.81 -1.74 5.55
N ALA A 40 -8.21 -2.67 4.68
CA ALA A 40 -7.35 -3.40 3.74
C ALA A 40 -7.06 -2.63 2.43
N GLN A 41 -7.71 -1.49 2.21
CA GLN A 41 -7.64 -0.73 0.94
C GLN A 41 -6.46 0.24 0.95
N SER A 42 -5.24 -0.31 1.06
CA SER A 42 -3.99 0.44 0.99
C SER A 42 -3.11 0.00 -0.16
N TYR A 43 -2.79 0.90 -1.09
CA TYR A 43 -2.01 0.58 -2.30
C TYR A 43 -1.03 1.71 -2.67
N ILE A 44 -0.04 1.37 -3.49
CA ILE A 44 0.90 2.34 -4.07
C ILE A 44 0.66 2.39 -5.57
N TYR A 45 0.53 3.60 -6.10
CA TYR A 45 0.29 3.83 -7.51
C TYR A 45 1.16 4.96 -8.04
N TYR A 46 1.39 4.91 -9.35
CA TYR A 46 2.06 5.96 -10.11
C TYR A 46 1.03 6.69 -10.95
N THR A 47 1.01 8.02 -10.91
CA THR A 47 0.22 8.80 -11.87
C THR A 47 0.96 10.04 -12.35
N SER A 48 1.01 10.22 -13.67
CA SER A 48 1.50 11.46 -14.28
C SER A 48 0.46 12.57 -14.27
N SER A 49 -0.79 12.27 -13.88
CA SER A 49 -1.85 13.26 -13.83
C SER A 49 -1.82 14.01 -12.50
N SER A 50 -2.02 15.32 -12.57
CA SER A 50 -2.28 16.18 -11.39
C SER A 50 -3.74 16.12 -10.94
N SER A 51 -4.60 15.38 -11.63
CA SER A 51 -6.02 15.29 -11.29
C SER A 51 -6.27 14.38 -10.10
N GLY A 52 -7.15 14.78 -9.19
CA GLY A 52 -7.57 14.00 -8.03
C GLY A 52 -8.46 12.80 -8.38
N ARG A 53 -8.19 12.14 -9.51
CA ARG A 53 -8.91 10.94 -9.95
C ARG A 53 -8.32 9.70 -9.30
N TYR A 54 -9.14 8.66 -9.26
CA TYR A 54 -8.70 7.31 -8.96
C TYR A 54 -7.72 6.78 -10.03
N PRO A 55 -6.72 5.96 -9.65
CA PRO A 55 -5.80 5.35 -10.61
C PRO A 55 -6.51 4.33 -11.49
N SER A 56 -6.01 4.12 -12.71
CA SER A 56 -6.36 2.94 -13.51
C SER A 56 -5.62 1.69 -13.01
N ILE A 57 -6.02 0.51 -13.48
CA ILE A 57 -5.37 -0.77 -13.14
C ILE A 57 -3.87 -0.72 -13.46
N GLU A 58 -3.50 -0.12 -14.59
CA GLU A 58 -2.12 -0.01 -15.07
C GLU A 58 -1.27 0.97 -14.25
N GLU A 59 -1.92 1.88 -13.51
CA GLU A 59 -1.26 2.83 -12.62
C GLU A 59 -0.96 2.21 -11.25
N ILE A 60 -1.62 1.11 -10.88
CA ILE A 60 -1.38 0.41 -9.61
C ILE A 60 -0.02 -0.28 -9.68
N SER A 61 0.92 0.22 -8.87
CA SER A 61 2.27 -0.32 -8.78
C SER A 61 2.38 -1.44 -7.76
N ILE A 62 1.68 -1.31 -6.64
CA ILE A 62 1.55 -2.34 -5.60
C ILE A 62 0.08 -2.37 -5.20
N TRP A 63 -0.53 -3.53 -5.38
CA TRP A 63 -1.95 -3.78 -5.11
C TRP A 63 -2.31 -3.54 -3.63
N PRO A 64 -3.62 -3.49 -3.30
CA PRO A 64 -4.12 -3.30 -1.94
C PRO A 64 -3.45 -4.19 -0.89
N THR A 65 -3.65 -3.86 0.39
CA THR A 65 -3.05 -4.49 1.59
C THR A 65 -1.56 -4.21 1.82
N VAL A 66 -1.08 -3.02 1.43
CA VAL A 66 0.23 -2.53 1.84
C VAL A 66 0.25 -2.32 3.36
N LEU A 67 1.08 -3.09 4.06
CA LEU A 67 1.21 -3.09 5.51
C LEU A 67 2.20 -2.05 6.01
N SER A 68 3.30 -1.87 5.29
CA SER A 68 4.32 -0.86 5.60
C SER A 68 5.12 -0.54 4.35
N PHE A 69 5.69 0.66 4.31
CA PHE A 69 6.59 1.09 3.26
C PHE A 69 7.58 2.10 3.80
N ASP A 70 8.70 2.25 3.09
CA ASP A 70 9.69 3.29 3.32
C ASP A 70 10.23 3.76 1.97
N TYR A 71 10.71 5.00 1.89
CA TYR A 71 11.11 5.60 0.62
C TYR A 71 12.10 6.75 0.77
N ASP A 72 12.87 6.98 -0.28
CA ASP A 72 13.70 8.18 -0.45
C ASP A 72 13.51 8.75 -1.86
N GLU A 73 14.41 9.59 -2.35
CA GLU A 73 14.29 10.21 -3.68
C GLU A 73 14.32 9.20 -4.84
N ASN A 74 14.94 8.03 -4.64
CA ASN A 74 15.21 7.06 -5.70
C ASN A 74 14.36 5.80 -5.59
N PHE A 75 14.02 5.37 -4.36
CA PHE A 75 13.41 4.08 -4.12
C PHE A 75 12.14 4.15 -3.28
N ILE A 76 11.27 3.15 -3.46
CA ILE A 76 10.23 2.75 -2.53
C ILE A 76 10.46 1.28 -2.21
N ILE A 77 10.37 0.91 -0.94
CA ILE A 77 10.25 -0.49 -0.52
C ILE A 77 8.91 -0.66 0.18
N ALA A 78 8.26 -1.82 0.00
CA ALA A 78 6.98 -2.09 0.64
C ALA A 78 6.85 -3.54 1.09
N LYS A 79 6.06 -3.73 2.15
CA LYS A 79 5.55 -5.01 2.66
C LYS A 79 4.05 -5.04 2.40
N GLN A 80 3.55 -6.14 1.83
CA GLN A 80 2.15 -6.34 1.51
C GLN A 80 1.69 -7.71 2.03
N SER A 81 0.41 -7.83 2.42
CA SER A 81 -0.23 -9.10 2.77
C SER A 81 -1.42 -9.35 1.83
N PRO A 82 -1.19 -9.88 0.61
CA PRO A 82 -2.19 -9.94 -0.44
C PRO A 82 -3.51 -10.55 0.04
N ASP A 83 -4.59 -9.79 -0.11
CA ASP A 83 -5.95 -10.26 0.19
C ASP A 83 -6.75 -10.40 -1.11
N GLU A 84 -7.07 -11.64 -1.47
CA GLU A 84 -7.78 -11.98 -2.70
C GLU A 84 -9.10 -11.22 -2.80
N LYS A 85 -9.87 -11.11 -1.71
CA LYS A 85 -11.15 -10.41 -1.70
C LYS A 85 -11.00 -8.92 -2.01
N THR A 86 -10.05 -8.25 -1.36
CA THR A 86 -9.78 -6.82 -1.55
C THR A 86 -9.24 -6.54 -2.95
N ILE A 87 -8.35 -7.39 -3.45
CA ILE A 87 -7.81 -7.26 -4.81
C ILE A 87 -8.90 -7.50 -5.86
N LYS A 88 -9.78 -8.47 -5.65
CA LYS A 88 -10.95 -8.69 -6.50
C LYS A 88 -11.88 -7.47 -6.52
N GLN A 89 -12.18 -6.89 -5.36
CA GLN A 89 -12.98 -5.66 -5.27
C GLN A 89 -12.32 -4.50 -6.02
N CYS A 90 -11.01 -4.33 -5.85
CA CYS A 90 -10.20 -3.34 -6.54
C CYS A 90 -10.25 -3.52 -8.06
N LEU A 91 -10.07 -4.76 -8.55
CA LEU A 91 -10.23 -5.11 -9.96
C LEU A 91 -11.64 -4.78 -10.46
N MET A 92 -12.69 -5.15 -9.73
CA MET A 92 -14.07 -4.86 -10.12
C MET A 92 -14.39 -3.37 -10.15
N PHE A 93 -13.79 -2.58 -9.26
CA PHE A 93 -13.99 -1.14 -9.17
C PHE A 93 -13.30 -0.39 -10.32
N PHE A 94 -12.03 -0.72 -10.60
CA PHE A 94 -11.25 -0.02 -11.64
C PHE A 94 -11.49 -0.55 -13.06
N LYS A 95 -12.05 -1.75 -13.20
CA LYS A 95 -12.27 -2.34 -14.53
C LYS A 95 -13.52 -1.78 -15.19
N ASP A 96 -13.30 -0.95 -16.20
CA ASP A 96 -14.37 -0.49 -17.08
C ASP A 96 -14.75 -1.60 -18.08
N LYS A 97 -15.88 -2.27 -17.84
CA LYS A 97 -16.63 -3.18 -18.76
C LYS A 97 -15.85 -4.11 -19.72
N SER A 98 -14.67 -4.60 -19.37
CA SER A 98 -13.99 -5.65 -20.16
C SER A 98 -14.59 -7.04 -19.90
N SER A 99 -14.66 -7.89 -20.92
CA SER A 99 -15.37 -9.18 -20.94
C SER A 99 -14.84 -10.24 -19.97
N GLU A 100 -13.61 -10.08 -19.50
CA GLU A 100 -12.96 -11.05 -18.63
C GLU A 100 -13.28 -10.78 -17.16
N SER A 101 -13.68 -11.79 -16.40
CA SER A 101 -14.00 -11.59 -14.98
C SER A 101 -12.74 -11.31 -14.15
N ALA A 102 -12.88 -10.58 -13.03
CA ALA A 102 -11.78 -10.41 -12.07
C ALA A 102 -11.21 -11.76 -11.61
N ASP A 103 -12.09 -12.77 -11.44
CA ASP A 103 -11.71 -14.14 -11.10
C ASP A 103 -10.82 -14.80 -12.17
N SER A 104 -11.06 -14.53 -13.45
CA SER A 104 -10.24 -15.07 -14.54
C SER A 104 -8.84 -14.49 -14.47
N ILE A 105 -8.71 -13.16 -14.40
CA ILE A 105 -7.42 -12.46 -14.31
C ILE A 105 -6.60 -13.01 -13.15
N MET A 106 -7.19 -13.10 -11.96
CA MET A 106 -6.47 -13.52 -10.76
C MET A 106 -5.98 -14.97 -10.82
N LYS A 107 -6.63 -15.82 -11.63
CA LYS A 107 -6.30 -17.24 -11.79
C LYS A 107 -5.38 -17.54 -12.97
N THR A 108 -5.32 -16.67 -13.97
CA THR A 108 -4.53 -16.91 -15.20
C THR A 108 -3.26 -16.07 -15.24
N ASP A 109 -3.28 -14.88 -14.64
CA ASP A 109 -2.17 -13.96 -14.68
C ASP A 109 -1.08 -14.40 -13.70
N THR A 110 0.13 -14.58 -14.23
CA THR A 110 1.30 -15.06 -13.48
C THR A 110 1.71 -14.09 -12.37
N PHE A 111 1.44 -12.79 -12.52
CA PHE A 111 1.66 -11.79 -11.47
C PHE A 111 0.81 -12.10 -10.23
N PHE A 112 -0.51 -12.27 -10.41
CA PHE A 112 -1.42 -12.54 -9.32
C PHE A 112 -1.17 -13.92 -8.71
N LEU A 113 -0.92 -14.94 -9.52
CA LEU A 113 -0.56 -16.27 -9.04
C LEU A 113 0.69 -16.24 -8.14
N ASN A 114 1.74 -15.52 -8.56
CA ASN A 114 2.96 -15.37 -7.75
C ASN A 114 2.72 -14.58 -6.47
N MET A 115 1.87 -13.56 -6.51
CA MET A 115 1.52 -12.75 -5.35
C MET A 115 0.75 -13.57 -4.31
N PHE A 116 -0.27 -14.33 -4.76
CA PHE A 116 -1.10 -15.16 -3.87
C PHE A 116 -0.45 -16.44 -3.39
N ALA A 117 0.68 -16.85 -3.98
CA ALA A 117 1.46 -17.99 -3.49
C ALA A 117 2.10 -17.74 -2.09
N ARG A 118 1.90 -16.56 -1.49
CA ARG A 118 2.58 -16.12 -0.27
C ARG A 118 1.67 -15.23 0.58
N ASP A 119 1.69 -15.43 1.89
CA ASP A 119 0.97 -14.58 2.85
C ASP A 119 1.58 -13.18 2.98
N THR A 120 2.86 -13.02 2.64
CA THR A 120 3.55 -11.74 2.69
C THR A 120 4.47 -11.57 1.50
N CYS A 121 4.32 -10.44 0.82
CA CYS A 121 5.10 -10.05 -0.34
C CYS A 121 5.91 -8.79 -0.06
N TYR A 122 7.09 -8.72 -0.65
CA TYR A 122 8.01 -7.59 -0.54
C TYR A 122 8.31 -7.02 -1.92
N TRP A 123 8.41 -5.70 -1.99
CA TRP A 123 8.50 -4.96 -3.25
C TRP A 123 9.61 -3.92 -3.20
N ILE A 124 10.24 -3.69 -4.35
CA ILE A 124 11.18 -2.58 -4.59
C ILE A 124 10.71 -1.84 -5.84
N ILE A 125 10.55 -0.52 -5.74
CA ILE A 125 10.30 0.36 -6.87
C ILE A 125 11.52 1.25 -7.04
N ASN A 126 12.14 1.21 -8.22
CA ASN A 126 13.07 2.24 -8.66
C ASN A 126 12.26 3.35 -9.33
N LYS A 127 12.23 4.53 -8.72
CA LYS A 127 11.40 5.65 -9.15
C LYS A 127 11.88 6.27 -10.46
N LYS A 128 13.18 6.29 -10.71
CA LYS A 128 13.79 6.90 -11.89
C LYS A 128 13.39 6.14 -13.15
N ASP A 129 13.55 4.82 -13.10
CA ASP A 129 13.33 3.95 -14.26
C ASP A 129 11.91 3.37 -14.29
N LYS A 130 11.10 3.66 -13.26
CA LYS A 130 9.74 3.15 -13.05
C LYS A 130 9.67 1.61 -13.05
N VAL A 131 10.76 0.98 -12.62
CA VAL A 131 10.85 -0.48 -12.53
C VAL A 131 10.31 -0.94 -11.18
N ILE A 132 9.31 -1.81 -11.23
CA ILE A 132 8.72 -2.47 -10.06
C ILE A 132 9.27 -3.90 -10.01
N LYS A 133 9.82 -4.28 -8.86
CA LYS A 133 10.38 -5.62 -8.62
C LYS A 133 9.68 -6.29 -7.45
N GLY A 134 9.19 -7.50 -7.70
CA GLY A 134 8.42 -8.33 -6.78
C GLY A 134 7.37 -9.13 -7.56
N PRO A 135 6.46 -9.85 -6.86
CA PRO A 135 6.44 -10.04 -5.42
C PRO A 135 7.57 -10.97 -4.95
N TYR A 136 8.31 -10.56 -3.92
CA TYR A 136 9.37 -11.38 -3.32
C TYR A 136 8.97 -11.94 -1.96
N ASN A 137 9.61 -13.05 -1.56
CA ASN A 137 9.76 -13.38 -0.14
C ASN A 137 10.87 -12.50 0.50
N PHE A 138 10.99 -12.52 1.83
CA PHE A 138 11.94 -11.65 2.52
C PHE A 138 13.41 -11.89 2.12
N SER A 139 13.83 -13.15 1.94
CA SER A 139 15.20 -13.49 1.58
C SER A 139 15.56 -12.98 0.17
N SER A 140 14.68 -13.23 -0.81
CA SER A 140 14.85 -12.74 -2.18
C SER A 140 14.83 -11.21 -2.24
N PHE A 141 13.96 -10.57 -1.44
CA PHE A 141 13.92 -9.12 -1.31
C PHE A 141 15.23 -8.55 -0.76
N GLN A 142 15.80 -9.10 0.32
CA GLN A 142 17.06 -8.61 0.87
C GLN A 142 18.21 -8.76 -0.14
N LYS A 143 18.25 -9.89 -0.87
CA LYS A 143 19.23 -10.10 -1.94
C LYS A 143 19.09 -9.05 -3.04
N GLU A 144 17.88 -8.84 -3.55
CA GLU A 144 17.60 -7.88 -4.62
C GLU A 144 17.87 -6.44 -4.17
N LYS A 145 17.48 -6.10 -2.93
CA LYS A 145 17.75 -4.82 -2.28
C LYS A 145 19.25 -4.50 -2.29
N SER A 146 20.08 -5.49 -1.97
CA SER A 146 21.53 -5.36 -2.01
C SER A 146 22.08 -5.23 -3.44
N ILE A 147 21.57 -6.00 -4.40
CA ILE A 147 22.03 -5.98 -5.80
C ILE A 147 21.78 -4.61 -6.46
N ILE A 148 20.60 -4.03 -6.22
CA ILE A 148 20.21 -2.75 -6.83
C ILE A 148 20.81 -1.55 -6.07
N GLY A 149 21.36 -1.78 -4.87
CA GLY A 149 21.94 -0.71 -4.06
C GLY A 149 20.90 0.17 -3.38
N VAL A 150 19.76 -0.40 -2.97
CA VAL A 150 18.76 0.32 -2.18
C VAL A 150 19.38 0.68 -0.81
N PRO A 151 19.36 1.95 -0.38
CA PRO A 151 20.04 2.39 0.83
C PRO A 151 19.59 1.64 2.09
N ASN A 152 20.54 1.30 2.96
CA ASN A 152 20.28 0.59 4.23
C ASN A 152 19.40 1.39 5.20
N LYS A 153 19.35 2.72 5.07
CA LYS A 153 18.43 3.57 5.86
C LYS A 153 16.97 3.20 5.62
N LEU A 154 16.63 2.68 4.42
CA LEU A 154 15.26 2.28 4.10
C LEU A 154 14.98 0.92 4.74
N HIS A 155 13.98 0.87 5.63
CA HIS A 155 13.63 -0.34 6.35
C HIS A 155 12.12 -0.52 6.52
N LEU A 156 11.67 -1.76 6.41
CA LEU A 156 10.26 -2.11 6.65
C LEU A 156 10.09 -2.47 8.12
N ARG A 157 9.01 -1.96 8.73
CA ARG A 157 8.66 -2.33 10.10
C ARG A 157 8.26 -3.81 10.13
N LYS A 158 8.64 -4.49 11.22
CA LYS A 158 8.30 -5.90 11.44
C LYS A 158 6.80 -6.05 11.60
#